data_AF-A0A433SYU9-F1
#
_entry.id   AF-A0A433SYU9-F1
#
_cell.length_a   1.000
_cell.length_b   1.000
_cell.length_c   1.000
_cell.angle_alpha   90.00
_cell.angle_beta   90.00
_cell.angle_gamma   90.00
#
_symmetry.space_group_name_H-M   'P 1'
#
loop_
_entity.id
_entity.type
_entity.pdbx_description
1 polymer ?
#
loop_
_entity_poly.entity_id
_entity_poly.type
_entity_poly.pdbx_seq_one_letter_code
_entity_poly.pdbx_strand_id
1 'polypeptide(L)'
;MYTVKSCISLVLYTNMADQQENNLITRTDNYNDIDRNGNSKPTFADGQLSFIGRDATSIPQELIQDYCKITKRLDLSYNILESTAGLEHFKFLRELILDNNELGDDITFPNLRELHTLTLNKNRLTDLNSLIDKLASKCPNLTYLSLLGNQACPNQLSSCDKDDEDYQRYRYYVLYKLPKLKFLDSTPVGASEVAEAKRVGPFMVVVRPKDSDSEVCFLATFVFYLVSLLAGTFGKSKYMYYGRHSEGNRFIRNKDL
;
A
#
# COMPACT_ATOMS: atom_id res chain seq x y z
N MET A 1 9.99 9.64 -31.60
CA MET A 1 8.53 9.49 -31.33
C MET A 1 8.39 9.28 -29.82
N TYR A 2 8.35 10.38 -29.06
CA TYR A 2 8.24 10.38 -27.60
C TYR A 2 7.10 11.30 -27.18
N THR A 3 6.03 10.69 -26.65
CA THR A 3 4.88 11.29 -25.96
C THR A 3 4.39 10.10 -25.13
N VAL A 4 4.43 10.08 -23.80
CA VAL A 4 3.60 10.86 -22.87
C VAL A 4 4.38 10.96 -21.54
N LYS A 5 4.96 12.12 -21.22
CA LYS A 5 5.67 12.33 -19.94
C LYS A 5 5.41 13.73 -19.35
N SER A 6 4.22 14.29 -19.58
CA SER A 6 3.99 15.74 -19.42
C SER A 6 2.85 16.18 -18.49
N CYS A 7 2.16 15.33 -17.73
CA CYS A 7 0.98 15.80 -16.98
C CYS A 7 1.00 15.65 -15.45
N ILE A 8 1.98 14.97 -14.85
CA ILE A 8 2.03 14.83 -13.38
C ILE A 8 3.00 15.84 -12.74
N SER A 9 3.92 16.41 -13.51
CA SER A 9 4.89 17.38 -12.99
C SER A 9 4.35 18.79 -12.77
N LEU A 10 3.17 19.16 -13.31
CA LEU A 10 2.70 20.54 -13.24
C LEU A 10 1.89 20.90 -11.99
N VAL A 11 1.32 19.92 -11.27
CA VAL A 11 0.40 20.20 -10.15
C VAL A 11 1.15 20.48 -8.83
N LEU A 12 2.44 20.13 -8.74
CA LEU A 12 3.27 20.40 -7.57
C LEU A 12 4.08 21.72 -7.66
N TYR A 13 4.14 22.37 -8.82
CA TYR A 13 4.94 23.59 -9.02
C TYR A 13 4.17 24.91 -8.84
N THR A 14 2.84 24.91 -8.83
CA THR A 14 2.04 26.15 -8.82
C THR A 14 1.80 26.77 -7.44
N ASN A 15 2.31 26.19 -6.35
CA ASN A 15 2.10 26.71 -4.99
C ASN A 15 3.36 27.32 -4.33
N MET A 16 4.38 27.66 -5.11
CA MET A 16 5.68 28.17 -4.62
C MET A 16 5.99 29.61 -5.03
N ALA A 17 5.04 30.37 -5.61
CA ALA A 17 5.32 31.68 -6.19
C ALA A 17 5.16 32.90 -5.24
N ASP A 18 4.64 32.74 -4.02
CA ASP A 18 4.25 33.89 -3.18
C ASP A 18 5.02 34.06 -1.85
N GLN A 19 6.25 33.55 -1.72
CA GLN A 19 7.12 33.89 -0.59
C GLN A 19 8.60 34.05 -1.00
N GLN A 20 8.88 35.04 -1.85
CA GLN A 20 10.21 35.64 -1.94
C GLN A 20 10.22 36.95 -1.16
N GLU A 21 10.76 36.91 0.07
CA GLU A 21 11.63 37.96 0.63
C GLU A 21 11.95 37.62 2.11
N ASN A 22 13.12 37.00 2.32
CA ASN A 22 14.15 37.43 3.30
C ASN A 22 15.17 36.30 3.60
N ASN A 23 16.26 36.30 2.81
CA ASN A 23 17.70 36.23 3.21
C ASN A 23 18.02 35.70 4.63
N LEU A 24 18.97 34.79 4.89
CA LEU A 24 20.14 34.27 4.18
C LEU A 24 20.38 32.83 4.68
N ILE A 25 20.62 31.89 3.76
CA ILE A 25 21.72 30.89 3.75
C ILE A 25 21.60 30.24 2.36
N THR A 26 22.27 30.86 1.40
CA THR A 26 22.55 30.26 0.10
C THR A 26 23.60 29.17 0.29
N ARG A 27 23.19 27.90 0.17
CA ARG A 27 24.00 26.87 -0.48
C ARG A 27 23.15 26.22 -1.57
N THR A 28 23.12 26.90 -2.70
CA THR A 28 22.82 26.32 -4.00
C THR A 28 23.99 25.40 -4.36
N ASP A 29 23.92 24.13 -3.97
CA ASP A 29 24.88 23.13 -4.43
C ASP A 29 24.30 22.36 -5.62
N ASN A 30 25.00 22.56 -6.74
CA ASN A 30 24.78 22.09 -8.10
C ASN A 30 24.10 20.72 -8.28
N TYR A 31 23.13 20.71 -9.18
CA TYR A 31 22.63 19.55 -9.91
C TYR A 31 23.79 18.98 -10.76
N ASN A 32 24.59 18.05 -10.21
CA ASN A 32 25.49 17.08 -10.88
C ASN A 32 26.66 16.63 -9.97
N ASP A 33 26.42 16.40 -8.68
CA ASP A 33 27.44 15.82 -7.82
C ASP A 33 27.20 14.31 -7.73
N ILE A 34 27.78 13.60 -8.69
CA ILE A 34 27.70 12.15 -8.86
C ILE A 34 28.87 11.53 -8.10
N ASP A 35 28.63 10.55 -7.23
CA ASP A 35 29.66 9.82 -6.53
C ASP A 35 30.47 8.92 -7.49
N ARG A 36 31.53 8.29 -6.97
CA ARG A 36 32.42 7.42 -7.76
C ARG A 36 31.70 6.22 -8.42
N ASN A 37 30.49 5.91 -7.97
CA ASN A 37 29.69 4.80 -8.44
C ASN A 37 28.58 5.24 -9.41
N GLY A 38 28.52 6.52 -9.78
CA GLY A 38 27.48 7.02 -10.69
C GLY A 38 26.18 7.43 -9.99
N ASN A 39 26.14 7.41 -8.65
CA ASN A 39 24.95 7.75 -7.89
C ASN A 39 24.94 9.24 -7.54
N SER A 40 23.76 9.86 -7.53
CA SER A 40 23.62 11.23 -6.99
C SER A 40 24.15 11.30 -5.55
N LYS A 41 24.62 12.43 -5.03
CA LYS A 41 24.89 12.59 -3.58
C LYS A 41 23.61 12.79 -2.75
N PRO A 42 23.57 12.41 -1.46
CA PRO A 42 22.44 12.72 -0.59
C PRO A 42 22.18 14.22 -0.58
N THR A 43 20.93 14.64 -0.76
CA THR A 43 20.56 16.05 -0.74
C THR A 43 19.74 16.36 0.48
N PHE A 44 20.04 17.48 1.14
CA PHE A 44 19.28 17.96 2.29
C PHE A 44 18.89 19.43 2.11
N ALA A 45 17.59 19.73 2.12
CA ALA A 45 17.06 21.10 2.01
C ALA A 45 15.75 21.22 2.80
N ASP A 46 15.59 22.30 3.57
CA ASP A 46 14.35 22.62 4.30
C ASP A 46 13.76 21.48 5.17
N GLY A 47 14.65 20.69 5.80
CA GLY A 47 14.26 19.53 6.62
C GLY A 47 13.85 18.30 5.80
N GLN A 48 14.06 18.30 4.49
CA GLN A 48 13.89 17.17 3.60
C GLN A 48 15.24 16.55 3.27
N LEU A 49 15.35 15.25 3.54
CA LEU A 49 16.50 14.44 3.19
C LEU A 49 16.11 13.47 2.07
N SER A 50 16.86 13.50 0.97
CA SER A 50 16.66 12.58 -0.15
C SER A 50 17.89 11.72 -0.38
N PHE A 51 17.67 10.41 -0.33
CA PHE A 51 18.65 9.36 -0.54
C PHE A 51 18.06 8.34 -1.53
N ILE A 52 18.11 8.69 -2.82
CA ILE A 52 17.35 7.99 -3.88
C ILE A 52 18.32 7.32 -4.85
N GLY A 53 18.01 6.11 -5.31
CA GLY A 53 18.69 5.52 -6.47
C GLY A 53 20.12 5.04 -6.19
N ARG A 54 20.38 4.48 -5.00
CA ARG A 54 21.75 4.09 -4.59
C ARG A 54 21.92 2.61 -4.27
N ASP A 55 20.93 1.79 -4.59
CA ASP A 55 20.92 0.36 -4.30
C ASP A 55 21.26 0.06 -2.83
N ALA A 56 20.82 0.94 -1.91
CA ALA A 56 21.03 0.71 -0.49
C ALA A 56 20.10 -0.39 0.03
N THR A 57 20.66 -1.35 0.75
CA THR A 57 19.91 -2.44 1.42
C THR A 57 19.42 -2.05 2.82
N SER A 58 20.06 -1.05 3.42
CA SER A 58 19.69 -0.47 4.72
C SER A 58 19.96 1.04 4.75
N ILE A 59 19.39 1.73 5.73
CA ILE A 59 19.63 3.16 5.95
C ILE A 59 21.08 3.35 6.41
N PRO A 60 21.93 4.11 5.68
CA PRO A 60 23.34 4.26 6.06
C PRO A 60 23.52 4.94 7.43
N GLN A 61 24.45 4.44 8.23
CA GLN A 61 24.71 4.97 9.58
C GLN A 61 25.12 6.45 9.56
N GLU A 62 25.88 6.87 8.55
CA GLU A 62 26.31 8.26 8.34
C GLU A 62 25.11 9.18 8.16
N LEU A 63 24.12 8.75 7.36
CA LEU A 63 22.88 9.48 7.12
C LEU A 63 22.11 9.69 8.44
N ILE A 64 22.07 8.65 9.28
CA ILE A 64 21.43 8.70 10.59
C ILE A 64 22.16 9.70 11.49
N GLN A 65 23.48 9.60 11.60
CA GLN A 65 24.28 10.45 12.50
C GLN A 65 24.13 11.94 12.16
N ASP A 66 24.20 12.27 10.87
CA ASP A 66 24.22 13.66 10.42
C ASP A 66 22.83 14.29 10.39
N TYR A 67 21.79 13.54 10.02
CA TYR A 67 20.48 14.12 9.68
C TYR A 67 19.31 13.71 10.58
N CYS A 68 19.44 12.72 11.47
CA CYS A 68 18.29 12.18 12.21
C CYS A 68 17.52 13.21 13.06
N LYS A 69 18.20 14.25 13.58
CA LYS A 69 17.62 15.27 14.46
C LYS A 69 16.92 16.40 13.73
N ILE A 70 17.27 16.63 12.45
CA ILE A 70 16.84 17.78 11.66
C ILE A 70 15.87 17.40 10.53
N THR A 71 15.80 16.11 10.20
CA THR A 71 14.95 15.60 9.12
C THR A 71 13.50 15.48 9.56
N LYS A 72 12.60 16.08 8.77
CA LYS A 72 11.15 16.00 8.89
C LYS A 72 10.52 15.25 7.71
N ARG A 73 11.14 15.30 6.53
CA ARG A 73 10.72 14.55 5.34
C ARG A 73 11.88 13.68 4.89
N LEU A 74 11.65 12.38 4.72
CA LEU A 74 12.69 11.43 4.33
C LEU A 74 12.25 10.67 3.09
N ASP A 75 13.04 10.78 2.02
CA ASP A 75 12.83 10.06 0.78
C ASP A 75 13.96 9.07 0.55
N LEU A 76 13.62 7.78 0.60
CA LEU A 76 14.50 6.64 0.39
C LEU A 76 14.08 5.82 -0.84
N SER A 77 13.38 6.44 -1.79
CA SER A 77 12.82 5.75 -2.95
C SER A 77 13.90 5.19 -3.88
N TYR A 78 13.55 4.19 -4.69
CA TYR A 78 14.45 3.59 -5.69
C TYR A 78 15.75 3.06 -5.06
N ASN A 79 15.64 2.37 -3.94
CA ASN A 79 16.74 1.58 -3.37
C ASN A 79 16.32 0.11 -3.33
N ILE A 80 17.08 -0.73 -2.62
CA ILE A 80 16.77 -2.15 -2.42
C ILE A 80 16.58 -2.44 -0.93
N LEU A 81 15.93 -1.52 -0.22
CA LEU A 81 15.72 -1.66 1.22
C LEU A 81 14.82 -2.87 1.50
N GLU A 82 15.33 -3.80 2.30
CA GLU A 82 14.57 -4.94 2.80
C GLU A 82 14.01 -4.66 4.19
N SER A 83 14.58 -3.68 4.91
CA SER A 83 14.12 -3.28 6.23
C SER A 83 14.18 -1.77 6.43
N THR A 84 13.43 -1.32 7.41
CA THR A 84 13.31 0.06 7.89
C THR A 84 14.14 0.31 9.15
N ALA A 85 15.12 -0.55 9.43
CA ALA A 85 16.04 -0.40 10.56
C ALA A 85 16.78 0.94 10.46
N GLY A 86 16.88 1.66 11.59
CA GLY A 86 17.44 3.01 11.67
C GLY A 86 16.38 4.12 11.71
N LEU A 87 15.13 3.84 11.32
CA LEU A 87 14.03 4.83 11.43
C LEU A 87 13.76 5.26 12.87
N GLU A 88 14.12 4.46 13.87
CA GLU A 88 13.94 4.76 15.29
C GLU A 88 14.67 6.02 15.76
N HIS A 89 15.67 6.47 15.00
CA HIS A 89 16.41 7.69 15.27
C HIS A 89 15.69 8.96 14.77
N PHE A 90 14.82 8.85 13.77
CA PHE A 90 14.12 9.97 13.13
C PHE A 90 12.85 10.37 13.88
N LYS A 91 13.01 10.88 15.11
CA LYS A 91 11.88 11.13 16.04
C LYS A 91 10.89 12.21 15.59
N PHE A 92 11.30 13.10 14.69
CA PHE A 92 10.49 14.23 14.19
C PHE A 92 9.98 14.01 12.77
N LEU A 93 10.04 12.78 12.28
CA LEU A 93 9.64 12.44 10.92
C LEU A 93 8.13 12.60 10.72
N ARG A 94 7.77 13.34 9.69
CA ARG A 94 6.41 13.71 9.31
C ARG A 94 5.98 13.08 7.99
N GLU A 95 6.92 12.96 7.06
CA GLU A 95 6.71 12.36 5.75
C GLU A 95 7.80 11.34 5.45
N LEU A 96 7.39 10.16 5.02
CA LEU A 96 8.29 9.05 4.69
C LEU A 96 7.91 8.48 3.32
N ILE A 97 8.88 8.48 2.41
CA ILE A 97 8.74 7.96 1.06
C ILE A 97 9.69 6.77 0.89
N LEU A 98 9.11 5.61 0.63
CA LEU A 98 9.80 4.31 0.53
C LEU A 98 9.43 3.59 -0.78
N ASP A 99 9.09 4.35 -1.82
CA ASP A 99 8.61 3.81 -3.09
C ASP A 99 9.72 3.06 -3.84
N ASN A 100 9.38 2.00 -4.56
CA ASN A 100 10.34 1.18 -5.32
C ASN A 100 11.50 0.70 -4.43
N ASN A 101 11.16 -0.08 -3.41
CA ASN A 101 12.09 -0.81 -2.56
C ASN A 101 11.68 -2.28 -2.52
N GLU A 102 12.34 -3.06 -1.66
CA GLU A 102 12.19 -4.51 -1.56
C GLU A 102 11.55 -4.92 -0.22
N LEU A 103 10.75 -4.02 0.37
CA LEU A 103 10.14 -4.23 1.69
C LEU A 103 9.07 -5.31 1.63
N GLY A 104 9.18 -6.31 2.50
CA GLY A 104 8.24 -7.42 2.64
C GLY A 104 7.31 -7.29 3.85
N ASP A 105 6.55 -8.35 4.13
CA ASP A 105 5.60 -8.41 5.24
C ASP A 105 6.29 -8.43 6.63
N ASP A 106 7.60 -8.64 6.67
CA ASP A 106 8.46 -8.55 7.84
C ASP A 106 8.79 -7.10 8.25
N ILE A 107 8.39 -6.11 7.45
CA ILE A 107 8.56 -4.68 7.75
C ILE A 107 8.14 -4.34 9.19
N THR A 108 8.97 -3.56 9.87
CA THR A 108 8.71 -3.08 11.23
C THR A 108 8.75 -1.56 11.29
N PHE A 109 7.85 -0.95 12.06
CA PHE A 109 7.85 0.49 12.25
C PHE A 109 8.21 0.83 13.69
N PRO A 110 9.13 1.78 13.93
CA PRO A 110 9.26 2.41 15.24
C PRO A 110 8.01 3.26 15.52
N ASN A 111 7.88 3.77 16.75
CA ASN A 111 6.74 4.63 17.08
C ASN A 111 6.92 6.02 16.46
N LEU A 112 6.31 6.23 15.28
CA LEU A 112 6.40 7.45 14.49
C LEU A 112 5.17 8.33 14.73
N ARG A 113 5.14 8.99 15.89
CA ARG A 113 3.96 9.74 16.37
C ARG A 113 3.64 10.99 15.54
N GLU A 114 4.64 11.58 14.91
CA GLU A 114 4.50 12.79 14.07
C GLU A 114 4.22 12.46 12.60
N LEU A 115 4.31 11.19 12.21
CA LEU A 115 4.18 10.78 10.81
C LEU A 115 2.73 10.91 10.35
N HIS A 116 2.51 11.74 9.33
CA HIS A 116 1.22 11.95 8.72
C HIS A 116 1.15 11.49 7.26
N THR A 117 2.30 11.32 6.59
CA THR A 117 2.39 10.85 5.20
C THR A 117 3.33 9.66 5.09
N LEU A 118 2.83 8.55 4.53
CA LEU A 118 3.61 7.36 4.22
C LEU A 118 3.30 6.87 2.81
N THR A 119 4.34 6.58 2.04
CA THR A 119 4.23 5.97 0.72
C THR A 119 5.15 4.74 0.66
N LEU A 120 4.57 3.62 0.25
CA LEU A 120 5.23 2.31 0.15
C LEU A 120 4.95 1.69 -1.23
N ASN A 121 4.80 2.50 -2.26
CA ASN A 121 4.40 2.02 -3.58
C ASN A 121 5.46 1.08 -4.15
N LYS A 122 5.03 0.05 -4.90
CA LYS A 122 5.93 -0.90 -5.57
C LYS A 122 6.97 -1.50 -4.62
N ASN A 123 6.49 -2.12 -3.55
CA ASN A 123 7.27 -2.99 -2.67
C ASN A 123 6.75 -4.44 -2.79
N ARG A 124 7.20 -5.34 -1.92
CA ARG A 124 6.83 -6.76 -1.90
C ARG A 124 5.83 -7.11 -0.81
N LEU A 125 4.95 -6.18 -0.45
CA LEU A 125 3.94 -6.37 0.60
C LEU A 125 2.80 -7.26 0.08
N THR A 126 2.46 -8.32 0.82
CA THR A 126 1.41 -9.28 0.45
C THR A 126 0.31 -9.38 1.51
N ASP A 127 0.65 -9.26 2.80
CA ASP A 127 -0.29 -9.32 3.93
C ASP A 127 -0.73 -7.91 4.33
N LEU A 128 -1.85 -7.48 3.74
CA LEU A 128 -2.49 -6.21 4.07
C LEU A 128 -2.89 -6.12 5.55
N ASN A 129 -3.39 -7.20 6.16
CA ASN A 129 -3.92 -7.13 7.52
C ASN A 129 -2.80 -6.85 8.52
N SER A 130 -1.71 -7.61 8.41
CA SER A 130 -0.51 -7.43 9.24
C SER A 130 0.06 -6.02 9.08
N LEU A 131 0.17 -5.53 7.84
CA LEU A 131 0.66 -4.17 7.57
C LEU A 131 -0.21 -3.10 8.23
N ILE A 132 -1.53 -3.15 8.02
CA ILE A 132 -2.45 -2.14 8.54
C ILE A 132 -2.49 -2.15 10.08
N ASP A 133 -2.44 -3.32 10.72
CA ASP A 133 -2.37 -3.41 12.19
C ASP A 133 -1.05 -2.82 12.75
N LYS A 134 0.09 -3.04 12.05
CA LYS A 134 1.37 -2.39 12.37
C LYS A 134 1.27 -0.86 12.22
N LEU A 135 0.69 -0.37 11.13
CA LEU A 135 0.53 1.07 10.90
C LEU A 135 -0.39 1.71 11.94
N ALA A 136 -1.52 1.08 12.26
CA ALA A 136 -2.46 1.57 13.27
C ALA A 136 -1.82 1.72 14.66
N SER A 137 -0.93 0.78 15.02
CA SER A 137 -0.25 0.78 16.32
C SER A 137 0.98 1.70 16.39
N LYS A 138 1.72 1.85 15.28
CA LYS A 138 3.01 2.57 15.25
C LYS A 138 2.94 3.98 14.67
N CYS A 139 1.93 4.28 13.86
CA CYS A 139 1.75 5.55 13.16
C CYS A 139 0.35 6.14 13.45
N PRO A 140 0.03 6.53 14.70
CA PRO A 140 -1.33 6.86 15.13
C PRO A 140 -1.91 8.15 14.52
N ASN A 141 -1.10 8.96 13.85
CA ASN A 141 -1.48 10.24 13.23
C ASN A 141 -1.38 10.20 11.70
N LEU A 142 -1.30 9.01 11.10
CA LEU A 142 -1.23 8.86 9.66
C LEU A 142 -2.51 9.39 8.99
N THR A 143 -2.34 10.25 7.99
CA THR A 143 -3.43 10.88 7.22
C THR A 143 -3.33 10.64 5.72
N TYR A 144 -2.15 10.30 5.21
CA TYR A 144 -1.92 9.96 3.81
C TYR A 144 -1.19 8.62 3.76
N LEU A 145 -1.75 7.66 3.02
CA LEU A 145 -1.16 6.35 2.77
C LEU A 145 -1.24 6.03 1.28
N SER A 146 -0.18 5.45 0.72
CA SER A 146 -0.19 4.91 -0.64
C SER A 146 0.51 3.55 -0.66
N LEU A 147 -0.18 2.53 -1.16
CA LEU A 147 0.27 1.13 -1.24
C LEU A 147 0.23 0.59 -2.69
N LEU A 148 0.07 1.45 -3.68
CA LEU A 148 -0.07 1.08 -5.08
C LEU A 148 1.08 0.20 -5.58
N GLY A 149 0.77 -0.80 -6.40
CA GLY A 149 1.76 -1.70 -6.99
C GLY A 149 2.37 -2.72 -6.01
N ASN A 150 1.76 -2.92 -4.85
CA ASN A 150 2.04 -4.07 -3.96
C ASN A 150 1.03 -5.20 -4.21
N GLN A 151 1.37 -6.45 -3.91
CA GLN A 151 0.42 -7.57 -4.02
C GLN A 151 -0.75 -7.49 -3.03
N ALA A 152 -0.51 -6.82 -1.89
CA ALA A 152 -1.50 -6.49 -0.88
C ALA A 152 -2.54 -5.45 -1.36
N CYS A 153 -2.24 -4.66 -2.40
CA CYS A 153 -3.13 -3.67 -2.97
C CYS A 153 -3.67 -4.21 -4.31
N PRO A 154 -4.98 -4.49 -4.44
CA PRO A 154 -5.55 -4.89 -5.73
C PRO A 154 -5.36 -3.75 -6.74
N ASN A 155 -4.70 -4.05 -7.86
CA ASN A 155 -4.39 -3.05 -8.88
C ASN A 155 -5.69 -2.56 -9.55
N GLN A 156 -5.89 -1.25 -9.66
CA GLN A 156 -7.00 -0.66 -10.44
C GLN A 156 -6.86 -0.82 -11.96
N LEU A 157 -5.76 -1.42 -12.46
CA LEU A 157 -5.34 -1.35 -13.87
C LEU A 157 -5.17 -2.73 -14.53
N SER A 158 -5.57 -3.84 -13.89
CA SER A 158 -5.18 -5.19 -14.36
C SER A 158 -6.28 -6.06 -14.96
N SER A 159 -7.57 -5.74 -14.83
CA SER A 159 -8.66 -6.58 -15.34
C SER A 159 -10.00 -5.81 -15.42
N CYS A 160 -10.47 -5.61 -16.64
CA CYS A 160 -11.57 -4.71 -17.01
C CYS A 160 -12.95 -5.02 -16.41
N ASP A 161 -13.14 -6.17 -15.73
CA ASP A 161 -14.47 -6.64 -15.32
C ASP A 161 -14.58 -7.05 -13.82
N LYS A 162 -13.49 -6.98 -13.03
CA LYS A 162 -13.47 -7.49 -11.63
C LYS A 162 -12.81 -6.55 -10.60
N ASP A 163 -12.18 -5.47 -11.03
CA ASP A 163 -11.23 -4.72 -10.19
C ASP A 163 -11.88 -3.64 -9.31
N ASP A 164 -13.02 -3.07 -9.72
CA ASP A 164 -13.66 -1.98 -8.96
C ASP A 164 -14.20 -2.47 -7.61
N GLU A 165 -14.81 -3.65 -7.57
CA GLU A 165 -15.37 -4.19 -6.32
C GLU A 165 -14.26 -4.59 -5.34
N ASP A 166 -13.21 -5.27 -5.81
CA ASP A 166 -12.09 -5.69 -4.96
C ASP A 166 -11.30 -4.50 -4.43
N TYR A 167 -11.07 -3.48 -5.26
CA TYR A 167 -10.47 -2.23 -4.78
C TYR A 167 -11.37 -1.51 -3.77
N GLN A 168 -12.69 -1.50 -3.97
CA GLN A 168 -13.62 -0.90 -3.03
C GLN A 168 -13.62 -1.60 -1.66
N ARG A 169 -13.57 -2.94 -1.65
CA ARG A 169 -13.44 -3.75 -0.43
C ARG A 169 -12.14 -3.44 0.31
N TYR A 170 -11.03 -3.45 -0.43
CA TYR A 170 -9.71 -3.03 0.08
C TYR A 170 -9.78 -1.63 0.71
N ARG A 171 -10.34 -0.66 -0.01
CA ARG A 171 -10.44 0.74 0.42
C ARG A 171 -11.24 0.87 1.71
N TYR A 172 -12.42 0.25 1.79
CA TYR A 172 -13.24 0.27 2.99
C TYR A 172 -12.58 -0.45 4.17
N TYR A 173 -11.86 -1.55 3.92
CA TYR A 173 -11.13 -2.24 4.98
C TYR A 173 -10.02 -1.35 5.59
N VAL A 174 -9.22 -0.71 4.74
CA VAL A 174 -8.14 0.20 5.17
C VAL A 174 -8.72 1.39 5.94
N LEU A 175 -9.78 2.02 5.44
CA LEU A 175 -10.43 3.16 6.11
C LEU A 175 -11.09 2.78 7.43
N TYR A 176 -11.63 1.56 7.55
CA TYR A 176 -12.16 1.06 8.80
C TYR A 176 -11.09 0.93 9.89
N LYS A 177 -9.91 0.41 9.52
CA LYS A 177 -8.78 0.23 10.44
C LYS A 177 -8.01 1.52 10.71
N LEU A 178 -7.95 2.43 9.73
CA LEU A 178 -7.24 3.72 9.80
C LEU A 178 -8.21 4.89 9.58
N PRO A 179 -9.12 5.18 10.53
CA PRO A 179 -10.20 6.15 10.34
C PRO A 179 -9.76 7.62 10.24
N LYS A 180 -8.48 7.92 10.50
CA LYS A 180 -7.92 9.29 10.40
C LYS A 180 -7.37 9.60 8.99
N LEU A 181 -7.35 8.62 8.09
CA LEU A 181 -6.89 8.83 6.72
C LEU A 181 -7.76 9.85 5.99
N LYS A 182 -7.09 10.80 5.33
CA LYS A 182 -7.66 11.81 4.44
C LYS A 182 -7.40 11.48 2.97
N PHE A 183 -6.34 10.73 2.70
CA PHE A 183 -5.96 10.28 1.37
C PHE A 183 -5.49 8.83 1.41
N LEU A 184 -5.95 8.05 0.44
CA LEU A 184 -5.52 6.67 0.22
C LEU A 184 -5.28 6.46 -1.28
N ASP A 185 -4.07 5.99 -1.64
CA ASP A 185 -3.64 5.69 -3.00
C ASP A 185 -3.91 6.83 -4.00
N SER A 186 -3.51 8.06 -3.63
CA SER A 186 -3.68 9.28 -4.45
C SER A 186 -5.12 9.78 -4.61
N THR A 187 -6.11 9.18 -3.92
CA THR A 187 -7.50 9.66 -3.93
C THR A 187 -7.91 10.19 -2.55
N PRO A 188 -8.60 11.35 -2.48
CA PRO A 188 -9.12 11.86 -1.22
C PRO A 188 -10.21 10.93 -0.66
N VAL A 189 -10.32 10.91 0.66
CA VAL A 189 -11.31 10.11 1.38
C VAL A 189 -12.55 10.95 1.67
N GLY A 190 -13.70 10.53 1.16
CA GLY A 190 -14.98 11.18 1.39
C GLY A 190 -15.66 10.78 2.71
N ALA A 191 -16.49 11.65 3.26
CA ALA A 191 -17.24 11.36 4.50
C ALA A 191 -18.23 10.20 4.34
N SER A 192 -18.84 10.05 3.16
CA SER A 192 -19.72 8.92 2.83
C SER A 192 -18.97 7.59 2.84
N GLU A 193 -17.77 7.57 2.28
CA GLU A 193 -16.91 6.38 2.26
C GLU A 193 -16.50 5.96 3.67
N VAL A 194 -16.17 6.91 4.55
CA VAL A 194 -15.83 6.62 5.95
C VAL A 194 -17.02 6.05 6.71
N ALA A 195 -18.23 6.63 6.51
CA ALA A 195 -19.44 6.12 7.13
C ALA A 195 -19.76 4.69 6.67
N GLU A 196 -19.58 4.42 5.38
CA GLU A 196 -19.79 3.10 4.80
C GLU A 196 -18.72 2.10 5.28
N ALA A 197 -17.45 2.48 5.25
CA ALA A 197 -16.34 1.69 5.78
C ALA A 197 -16.56 1.31 7.26
N LYS A 198 -17.10 2.20 8.08
CA LYS A 198 -17.46 1.89 9.46
C LYS A 198 -18.56 0.83 9.58
N ARG A 199 -19.50 0.80 8.62
CA ARG A 199 -20.62 -0.15 8.57
C ARG A 199 -20.19 -1.52 8.07
N VAL A 200 -19.38 -1.57 7.02
CA VAL A 200 -19.07 -2.83 6.30
C VAL A 200 -17.64 -3.33 6.49
N GLY A 201 -16.72 -2.47 6.90
CA GLY A 201 -15.28 -2.74 7.02
C GLY A 201 -14.90 -4.01 7.80
N PRO A 202 -15.57 -4.39 8.92
CA PRO A 202 -15.30 -5.65 9.60
C PRO A 202 -15.43 -6.91 8.71
N PHE A 203 -16.24 -6.82 7.65
CA PHE A 203 -16.54 -7.93 6.74
C PHE A 203 -15.73 -7.85 5.44
N MET A 204 -14.87 -6.84 5.27
CA MET A 204 -14.09 -6.60 4.06
C MET A 204 -12.69 -7.25 4.09
N VAL A 205 -12.40 -8.04 5.12
CA VAL A 205 -11.17 -8.82 5.21
C VAL A 205 -11.22 -9.94 4.18
N VAL A 206 -10.37 -9.84 3.16
CA VAL A 206 -10.18 -10.93 2.20
C VAL A 206 -9.20 -11.93 2.77
N VAL A 207 -9.68 -13.13 3.10
CA VAL A 207 -8.82 -14.26 3.46
C VAL A 207 -8.39 -14.94 2.17
N ARG A 208 -7.12 -14.78 1.78
CA ARG A 208 -6.53 -15.57 0.70
C ARG A 208 -6.03 -16.90 1.28
N PRO A 209 -6.37 -18.06 0.68
CA PRO A 209 -5.76 -19.34 1.05
C PRO A 209 -4.24 -19.24 0.90
N LYS A 210 -3.48 -19.85 1.82
CA LYS A 210 -2.03 -19.93 1.68
C LYS A 210 -1.70 -21.01 0.65
N ASP A 211 -0.80 -20.74 -0.29
CA ASP A 211 -0.39 -21.68 -1.35
C ASP A 211 0.26 -22.99 -0.81
N SER A 212 0.52 -23.06 0.51
CA SER A 212 0.95 -24.26 1.22
C SER A 212 -0.11 -25.37 1.29
N ASP A 213 -1.37 -25.13 0.91
CA ASP A 213 -2.43 -26.16 0.90
C ASP A 213 -2.39 -27.07 -0.34
N SER A 214 -1.32 -27.02 -1.13
CA SER A 214 -1.10 -27.90 -2.29
C SER A 214 -0.99 -29.38 -1.91
N GLU A 215 -0.67 -29.73 -0.66
CA GLU A 215 -0.67 -31.13 -0.19
C GLU A 215 -2.07 -31.66 0.16
N VAL A 216 -3.06 -30.79 0.40
CA VAL A 216 -4.42 -31.21 0.76
C VAL A 216 -5.14 -31.87 -0.43
N CYS A 217 -4.69 -31.60 -1.66
CA CYS A 217 -5.25 -32.21 -2.86
C CYS A 217 -4.90 -33.70 -3.01
N PHE A 218 -3.77 -34.17 -2.47
CA PHE A 218 -3.40 -35.59 -2.53
C PHE A 218 -4.19 -36.43 -1.53
N LEU A 219 -4.39 -35.92 -0.30
CA LEU A 219 -5.19 -36.60 0.72
C LEU A 219 -6.68 -36.63 0.36
N ALA A 220 -7.22 -35.56 -0.22
CA ALA A 220 -8.60 -35.53 -0.70
C ALA A 220 -8.83 -36.61 -1.79
N THR A 221 -7.88 -36.80 -2.70
CA THR A 221 -7.94 -37.83 -3.75
C THR A 221 -7.86 -39.24 -3.15
N PHE A 222 -7.03 -39.45 -2.13
CA PHE A 222 -6.89 -40.74 -1.44
C PHE A 222 -8.12 -41.10 -0.60
N VAL A 223 -8.71 -40.12 0.11
CA VAL A 223 -9.95 -40.28 0.86
C VAL A 223 -11.13 -40.59 -0.08
N PHE A 224 -11.21 -39.94 -1.25
CA PHE A 224 -12.22 -40.27 -2.25
C PHE A 224 -12.10 -41.72 -2.76
N TYR A 225 -10.87 -42.20 -2.96
CA TYR A 225 -10.63 -43.60 -3.36
C TYR A 225 -11.00 -44.60 -2.26
N LEU A 226 -10.67 -44.30 -1.00
CA LEU A 226 -10.99 -45.15 0.15
C LEU A 226 -12.50 -45.22 0.42
N VAL A 227 -13.20 -44.08 0.29
CA VAL A 227 -14.67 -43.99 0.43
C VAL A 227 -15.38 -44.72 -0.71
N SER A 228 -14.77 -44.82 -1.91
CA SER A 228 -15.33 -45.57 -3.04
C SER A 228 -15.26 -47.09 -2.85
N LEU A 229 -14.44 -47.60 -1.92
CA LEU A 229 -14.33 -49.04 -1.63
C LEU A 229 -15.33 -49.54 -0.58
N LEU A 230 -15.85 -48.63 0.26
CA LEU A 230 -16.93 -48.92 1.19
C LEU A 230 -18.25 -48.66 0.46
N ALA A 231 -19.03 -49.72 0.24
CA ALA A 231 -20.35 -49.66 -0.40
C ALA A 231 -21.34 -48.81 0.43
N GLY A 232 -21.22 -47.48 0.32
CA GLY A 232 -22.22 -46.51 0.72
C GLY A 232 -23.08 -46.16 -0.48
N THR A 233 -24.38 -46.35 -0.36
CA THR A 233 -25.35 -46.03 -1.41
C THR A 233 -25.52 -44.51 -1.54
N PHE A 234 -24.88 -43.92 -2.55
CA PHE A 234 -25.15 -42.53 -2.95
C PHE A 234 -26.41 -42.47 -3.83
N GLY A 235 -27.47 -41.85 -3.33
CA GLY A 235 -28.63 -41.47 -4.14
C GLY A 235 -28.28 -40.27 -5.03
N LYS A 236 -28.35 -40.43 -6.36
CA LYS A 236 -28.23 -39.31 -7.30
C LYS A 236 -29.47 -38.41 -7.18
N SER A 237 -29.33 -37.25 -6.53
CA SER A 237 -30.32 -36.18 -6.64
C SER A 237 -30.19 -35.52 -8.01
N LYS A 238 -31.23 -35.65 -8.86
CA LYS A 238 -31.37 -34.92 -10.14
C LYS A 238 -31.96 -33.52 -9.92
N TYR A 239 -31.60 -32.82 -8.83
CA TYR A 239 -32.11 -31.47 -8.61
C TYR A 239 -31.15 -30.44 -9.18
N MET A 240 -31.50 -29.92 -10.37
CA MET A 240 -30.82 -28.80 -10.99
C MET A 240 -31.46 -27.50 -10.49
N TYR A 241 -30.70 -26.68 -9.79
CA TYR A 241 -31.18 -25.39 -9.27
C TYR A 241 -31.28 -24.39 -10.42
N TYR A 242 -32.49 -24.18 -10.91
CA TYR A 242 -32.80 -23.06 -11.79
C TYR A 242 -33.16 -21.88 -10.90
N GLY A 243 -32.32 -20.84 -10.86
CA GLY A 243 -32.47 -19.65 -10.01
C GLY A 243 -33.73 -18.80 -10.24
N ARG A 244 -34.77 -19.34 -10.89
CA ARG A 244 -36.06 -18.70 -11.13
C ARG A 244 -36.98 -18.70 -9.91
N HIS A 245 -36.64 -19.37 -8.80
CA HIS A 245 -37.53 -19.51 -7.62
C HIS A 245 -36.89 -19.03 -6.32
N SER A 246 -35.80 -18.26 -6.39
CA SER A 246 -35.33 -17.55 -5.21
C SER A 246 -36.37 -16.48 -4.86
N GLU A 247 -36.95 -16.56 -3.65
CA GLU A 247 -37.92 -15.59 -3.11
C GLU A 247 -37.44 -14.12 -3.23
N GLY A 248 -36.12 -13.91 -3.34
CA GLY A 248 -35.47 -12.61 -3.54
C GLY A 248 -35.63 -11.97 -4.93
N ASN A 249 -36.09 -12.71 -5.96
CA ASN A 249 -36.28 -12.17 -7.32
C ASN A 249 -37.67 -11.55 -7.55
N ARG A 250 -38.50 -11.45 -6.50
CA ARG A 250 -39.91 -11.01 -6.60
C ARG A 250 -40.08 -9.53 -7.03
N PHE A 251 -39.02 -8.73 -7.02
CA PHE A 251 -39.07 -7.28 -7.30
C PHE A 251 -38.37 -6.86 -8.60
N ILE A 252 -37.76 -7.78 -9.35
CA ILE A 252 -37.20 -7.47 -10.67
C ILE A 252 -38.36 -7.45 -11.68
N ARG A 253 -38.80 -6.24 -12.07
CA ARG A 253 -39.74 -6.07 -13.18
C ARG A 253 -38.98 -5.59 -14.41
N ASN A 254 -38.69 -6.52 -15.31
CA ASN A 254 -38.22 -6.18 -16.65
C ASN A 254 -39.45 -6.00 -17.56
N LYS A 255 -39.92 -4.75 -17.69
CA LYS A 255 -40.01 -4.17 -19.03
C LYS A 255 -38.64 -3.50 -19.17
N ASP A 256 -37.63 -4.03 -19.84
CA ASP A 256 -37.68 -4.61 -21.18
C ASP A 256 -36.60 -5.69 -21.34
N LEU A 257 -37.02 -6.96 -21.40
CA LEU A 257 -36.37 -8.02 -22.17
C LEU A 257 -37.42 -9.08 -22.49
#